data_AF-A0A6N0NXZ6-F1
#
_entry.id   AF-A0A6N0NXZ6-F1
#
_cell.length_a   1.000
_cell.length_b   1.000
_cell.length_c   1.000
_cell.angle_alpha   90.00
_cell.angle_beta   90.00
_cell.angle_gamma   90.00
#
_symmetry.space_group_name_H-M   'P 1'
#
loop_
_entity.id
_entity.type
_entity.pdbx_description
1 polymer ?
#
loop_
_entity_poly.entity_id
_entity_poly.type
_entity_poly.pdbx_seq_one_letter_code
_entity_poly.pdbx_strand_id
1 'polypeptide(L)'
;MKYRLMDILACPICKHFHLELIVFQEKEYPKREVKEQIPLCEIYCSYRNMEVKKLENPPCQECIKKEVVEGILLCPACGRWYPIIDEIPRMLPDKLRKRDDDLKFLEKYKMKIPEKVLNEGLPYNIKG
;
A
#
# COMPACT_ATOMS: atom_id res chain seq x y z
N MET A 1 -1.20 3.32 -8.15
CA MET A 1 -0.34 3.81 -7.07
C MET A 1 1.08 3.36 -7.33
N LYS A 2 2.03 4.29 -7.39
CA LYS A 2 3.45 3.99 -7.57
C LYS A 2 4.04 3.41 -6.28
N TYR A 3 4.81 2.32 -6.37
CA TYR A 3 5.51 1.70 -5.22
C TYR A 3 6.34 2.71 -4.43
N ARG A 4 7.05 3.62 -5.10
CA ARG A 4 7.90 4.63 -4.46
C ARG A 4 7.18 5.54 -3.47
N LEU A 5 5.86 5.70 -3.56
CA LEU A 5 5.09 6.48 -2.57
C LEU A 5 5.20 5.87 -1.17
N MET A 6 5.39 4.56 -1.05
CA MET A 6 5.54 3.89 0.24
C MET A 6 6.80 4.30 1.01
N ASP A 7 7.76 4.93 0.34
CA ASP A 7 8.97 5.47 0.96
C ASP A 7 8.68 6.70 1.85
N ILE A 8 7.53 7.36 1.64
CA ILE A 8 7.14 8.59 2.35
C ILE A 8 5.78 8.47 3.08
N LEU A 9 4.97 7.46 2.74
CA LEU A 9 3.65 7.30 3.34
C LEU A 9 3.73 6.76 4.77
N ALA A 10 3.23 7.55 5.70
CA ALA A 10 3.01 7.15 7.09
C ALA A 10 1.51 7.08 7.40
N CYS A 11 1.16 6.36 8.47
CA CYS A 11 -0.22 6.28 8.94
C CYS A 11 -0.77 7.69 9.28
N PRO A 12 -1.89 8.16 8.68
CA PRO A 12 -2.42 9.50 8.94
C PRO A 12 -2.89 9.68 10.38
N ILE A 13 -3.20 8.59 11.09
CA ILE A 13 -3.70 8.60 12.47
C ILE A 13 -2.56 8.60 13.49
N CYS A 14 -1.71 7.57 13.50
CA CYS A 14 -0.66 7.42 14.51
C CYS A 14 0.75 7.82 14.06
N LYS A 15 0.90 8.30 12.81
CA LYS A 15 2.17 8.73 12.20
C LYS A 15 3.25 7.64 12.09
N HIS A 16 2.89 6.38 12.34
CA HIS A 16 3.82 5.27 12.19
C HIS A 16 4.25 5.08 10.74
N PHE A 17 5.54 4.86 10.57
CA PHE A 17 6.21 4.48 9.35
C PHE A 17 7.04 3.23 9.65
N HIS A 18 6.93 2.14 8.89
CA HIS A 18 6.36 2.03 7.55
C HIS A 18 4.96 1.41 7.56
N LEU A 19 4.20 1.63 6.48
CA LEU A 19 2.97 0.89 6.20
C LEU A 19 3.30 -0.38 5.41
N GLU A 20 2.62 -1.48 5.71
CA GLU A 20 2.70 -2.73 4.96
C GLU A 20 1.80 -2.67 3.72
N LEU A 21 2.33 -3.00 2.55
CA LEU A 21 1.58 -3.00 1.29
C LEU A 21 1.20 -4.43 0.91
N ILE A 22 -0.10 -4.66 0.71
CA ILE A 22 -0.64 -5.92 0.19
C ILE A 22 -1.25 -5.62 -1.17
N VAL A 23 -0.73 -6.25 -2.21
CA VAL A 23 -1.10 -5.97 -3.61
C VAL A 23 -2.13 -6.99 -4.09
N PHE A 24 -3.27 -6.52 -4.61
CA PHE A 24 -4.30 -7.40 -5.18
C PHE A 24 -4.29 -7.40 -6.70
N GLN A 25 -3.96 -6.26 -7.30
CA GLN A 25 -3.85 -6.07 -8.74
C GLN A 25 -2.78 -5.02 -9.06
N GLU A 26 -1.98 -5.31 -10.09
CA GLU A 26 -1.00 -4.40 -10.66
C GLU A 26 -1.36 -4.07 -12.12
N LYS A 27 -0.86 -2.94 -12.60
CA LYS A 27 -0.87 -2.56 -14.01
C LYS A 27 0.52 -2.15 -14.45
N GLU A 28 0.88 -2.53 -15.67
CA GLU A 28 2.15 -2.19 -16.28
C GLU A 28 2.02 -1.08 -17.31
N TYR A 29 3.01 -0.20 -17.31
CA TYR A 29 3.17 0.94 -18.20
C TYR A 29 4.56 0.84 -18.87
N PRO A 30 4.70 0.00 -19.92
CA PRO A 30 6.01 -0.42 -20.43
C PRO A 30 6.85 0.72 -21.02
N LYS A 31 6.21 1.83 -21.41
CA LYS A 31 6.87 3.03 -21.96
C LYS A 31 7.50 3.95 -20.91
N ARG A 32 7.40 3.63 -19.62
CA ARG A 32 7.98 4.46 -18.55
C ARG A 32 9.45 4.11 -18.37
N GLU A 33 10.25 5.15 -18.20
CA GLU A 33 11.69 5.08 -18.02
C GLU A 33 12.11 6.00 -16.88
N VAL A 34 13.14 5.59 -16.13
CA VAL A 34 13.71 6.43 -15.09
C VAL A 34 14.54 7.54 -15.73
N LYS A 35 14.23 8.80 -15.38
CA LYS A 35 14.95 10.00 -15.86
C LYS A 35 15.88 10.63 -14.81
N GLU A 36 15.87 10.09 -13.60
CA GLU A 36 16.59 10.60 -12.42
C GLU A 36 17.66 9.57 -12.00
N GLN A 37 18.51 9.94 -11.05
CA GLN A 37 19.49 9.00 -10.51
C GLN A 37 18.79 7.92 -9.66
N ILE A 38 19.28 6.69 -9.78
CA ILE A 38 18.85 5.55 -8.98
C ILE A 38 19.71 5.51 -7.70
N PRO A 39 19.13 5.23 -6.52
CA PRO A 39 17.73 4.84 -6.25
C PRO A 39 16.72 5.99 -6.28
N LEU A 40 15.49 5.68 -6.70
CA LEU A 40 14.34 6.61 -6.65
C LEU A 40 13.69 6.73 -5.27
N CYS A 41 14.04 5.86 -4.33
CA CYS A 41 13.57 5.85 -2.95
C CYS A 41 14.78 6.14 -2.04
N GLU A 42 14.55 6.80 -0.91
CA GLU A 42 15.59 7.14 0.07
C GLU A 42 15.71 6.08 1.18
N ILE A 43 14.59 5.64 1.75
CA ILE A 43 14.57 4.82 2.97
C ILE A 43 14.18 3.38 2.67
N TYR A 44 13.09 3.17 1.94
CA TYR A 44 12.44 1.87 1.76
C TYR A 44 11.93 1.62 0.34
N CYS A 45 12.31 0.48 -0.22
CA CYS A 45 11.83 0.01 -1.51
C CYS A 45 10.68 -0.99 -1.31
N SER A 46 9.44 -0.52 -1.41
CA SER A 46 8.26 -1.40 -1.30
C SER A 46 8.14 -2.43 -2.42
N TYR A 47 8.73 -2.18 -3.59
CA TYR A 47 8.78 -3.15 -4.68
C TYR A 47 9.67 -4.37 -4.37
N ARG A 48 10.70 -4.18 -3.53
CA ARG A 48 11.57 -5.26 -3.02
C ARG A 48 11.29 -5.63 -1.57
N ASN A 49 10.38 -4.92 -0.91
CA ASN A 49 10.02 -5.09 0.49
C ASN A 49 11.23 -4.99 1.46
N MET A 50 12.15 -4.03 1.23
CA MET A 50 13.37 -3.87 2.03
C MET A 50 13.90 -2.43 2.06
N GLU A 51 14.73 -2.12 3.06
CA GLU A 51 15.42 -0.82 3.17
C GLU A 51 16.36 -0.59 1.97
N VAL A 52 16.38 0.64 1.43
CA VAL A 52 17.17 0.99 0.23
C VAL A 52 18.66 0.78 0.46
N LYS A 53 19.18 1.12 1.65
CA LYS A 53 20.60 0.93 2.00
C LYS A 53 21.08 -0.54 1.93
N LYS A 54 20.16 -1.50 1.89
CA LYS A 54 20.46 -2.94 1.77
C LYS A 54 20.41 -3.44 0.32
N LEU A 55 20.09 -2.57 -0.63
CA LEU A 55 20.03 -2.91 -2.05
C LEU A 55 21.35 -2.56 -2.73
N GLU A 56 22.01 -3.55 -3.32
CA GLU A 56 23.16 -3.31 -4.19
C GLU A 56 22.74 -2.71 -5.53
N ASN A 57 21.67 -3.24 -6.14
CA ASN A 57 21.15 -2.84 -7.45
C ASN A 57 19.64 -2.55 -7.38
N PRO A 58 19.23 -1.30 -7.08
CA PRO A 58 17.81 -0.95 -6.97
C PRO A 58 17.10 -1.10 -8.33
N PRO A 59 16.01 -1.89 -8.43
CA PRO A 59 15.32 -2.24 -9.68
C PRO A 59 14.36 -1.12 -10.15
N CYS A 60 14.82 0.14 -10.12
CA CYS A 60 13.94 1.28 -10.35
C CYS A 60 13.38 1.31 -11.79
N GLN A 61 14.10 0.74 -12.76
CA GLN A 61 13.67 0.64 -14.16
C GLN A 61 12.45 -0.27 -14.35
N GLU A 62 12.39 -1.39 -13.62
CA GLU A 62 11.24 -2.29 -13.60
C GLU A 62 10.13 -1.73 -12.72
N CYS A 63 10.49 -1.19 -11.54
CA CYS A 63 9.56 -0.66 -10.57
C CYS A 63 8.72 0.50 -11.12
N ILE A 64 9.32 1.45 -11.86
CA ILE A 64 8.60 2.63 -12.39
C ILE A 64 7.50 2.27 -13.40
N LYS A 65 7.63 1.11 -14.05
CA LYS A 65 6.67 0.58 -15.01
C LYS A 65 5.43 -0.01 -14.32
N LYS A 66 5.48 -0.28 -13.02
CA LYS A 66 4.39 -0.93 -12.29
C LYS A 66 3.64 0.04 -11.38
N GLU A 67 2.33 -0.06 -11.39
CA GLU A 67 1.47 0.59 -10.40
C GLU A 67 0.52 -0.42 -9.75
N VAL A 68 0.33 -0.29 -8.44
CA VAL A 68 -0.71 -1.00 -7.70
C VAL A 68 -2.05 -0.36 -8.03
N VAL A 69 -2.94 -1.11 -8.67
CA VAL A 69 -4.30 -0.68 -9.03
C VAL A 69 -5.22 -0.85 -7.83
N GLU A 70 -5.14 -2.02 -7.19
CA GLU A 70 -5.91 -2.35 -6.00
C GLU A 70 -5.04 -3.08 -4.97
N GLY A 71 -5.27 -2.80 -3.70
CA GLY A 71 -4.47 -3.31 -2.59
C GLY A 71 -4.90 -2.73 -1.25
N ILE A 72 -4.16 -3.07 -0.20
CA ILE A 72 -4.30 -2.52 1.15
C ILE A 72 -2.95 -1.97 1.62
N LEU A 73 -3.00 -0.81 2.27
CA LEU A 73 -1.94 -0.32 3.15
C LEU A 73 -2.33 -0.63 4.60
N LEU A 74 -1.58 -1.46 5.30
CA LEU A 74 -1.81 -1.80 6.70
C LEU A 74 -0.81 -1.09 7.60
N CYS A 75 -1.30 -0.43 8.66
CA CYS A 75 -0.46 0.11 9.71
C CYS A 75 -0.22 -0.96 10.78
N PRO A 76 1.00 -1.50 10.93
CA PRO A 76 1.28 -2.52 11.94
C PRO A 76 1.13 -2.01 13.37
N ALA A 77 1.37 -0.71 13.60
CA ALA A 77 1.30 -0.11 14.93
C ALA A 77 -0.12 0.07 15.49
N CYS A 78 -1.13 0.33 14.65
CA CYS A 78 -2.49 0.62 15.13
C CYS A 78 -3.58 -0.24 14.48
N GLY A 79 -3.23 -1.17 13.59
CA GLY A 79 -4.18 -2.08 12.94
C GLY A 79 -5.09 -1.42 11.89
N ARG A 80 -4.91 -0.13 11.58
CA ARG A 80 -5.67 0.54 10.52
C ARG A 80 -5.22 0.10 9.15
N TRP A 81 -6.17 -0.25 8.30
CA TRP A 81 -5.93 -0.55 6.90
C TRP A 81 -6.49 0.57 6.01
N TYR A 82 -5.91 0.82 4.84
CA TYR A 82 -6.38 1.82 3.88
C TYR A 82 -6.46 1.17 2.49
N PRO A 83 -7.62 1.23 1.80
CA PRO A 83 -7.73 0.63 0.48
C PRO A 83 -7.01 1.46 -0.57
N ILE A 84 -6.38 0.79 -1.52
CA ILE A 84 -5.99 1.35 -2.81
C ILE A 84 -7.09 0.95 -3.79
N ILE A 85 -7.71 1.92 -4.45
CA ILE A 85 -8.79 1.71 -5.42
C ILE A 85 -8.48 2.56 -6.63
N ASP A 86 -8.46 1.94 -7.81
CA ASP A 86 -8.15 2.61 -9.08
C ASP A 86 -6.87 3.45 -8.98
N GLU A 87 -5.80 2.80 -8.52
CA GLU A 87 -4.48 3.41 -8.33
C GLU A 87 -4.38 4.50 -7.25
N ILE A 88 -5.47 4.83 -6.54
CA ILE A 88 -5.52 5.90 -5.53
C ILE A 88 -5.54 5.31 -4.11
N PRO A 89 -4.52 5.59 -3.25
CA PRO A 89 -4.54 5.21 -1.84
C PRO A 89 -5.52 6.11 -1.07
N ARG A 90 -6.60 5.53 -0.56
CA ARG A 90 -7.65 6.26 0.18
C ARG A 90 -7.35 6.28 1.68
N MET A 91 -6.46 7.19 2.08
CA MET A 91 -5.97 7.32 3.46
C MET A 91 -6.81 8.30 4.30
N LEU A 92 -8.13 8.14 4.25
CA LEU A 92 -9.06 9.00 4.99
C LEU A 92 -9.09 8.63 6.49
N PRO A 93 -9.26 9.61 7.39
CA PRO A 93 -9.55 9.35 8.80
C PRO A 93 -10.85 8.56 8.97
N ASP A 94 -10.92 7.78 10.06
CA ASP A 94 -12.04 6.85 10.35
C ASP A 94 -13.42 7.49 10.19
N LYS A 95 -13.62 8.72 10.70
CA LYS A 95 -14.90 9.44 10.62
C LYS A 95 -15.38 9.79 9.20
N LEU A 96 -14.48 9.77 8.22
CA LEU A 96 -14.78 10.04 6.82
C LEU A 96 -14.92 8.75 5.99
N ARG A 97 -14.73 7.59 6.61
CA ARG A 97 -14.88 6.29 5.97
C ARG A 97 -16.31 5.79 6.09
N LYS A 98 -16.81 5.22 4.99
CA LYS A 98 -18.16 4.65 4.93
C LYS A 98 -18.08 3.16 5.17
N ARG A 99 -18.67 2.69 6.27
CA ARG A 99 -18.65 1.28 6.68
C ARG A 99 -19.07 0.34 5.55
N ASP A 100 -20.16 0.64 4.86
CA ASP A 100 -20.68 -0.24 3.79
C ASP A 100 -19.72 -0.36 2.60
N ASP A 101 -19.04 0.72 2.22
CA ASP A 101 -18.06 0.70 1.13
C ASP A 101 -16.82 -0.12 1.53
N ASP A 102 -16.38 0.03 2.78
CA ASP A 102 -15.25 -0.71 3.33
C ASP A 102 -15.54 -2.20 3.45
N LEU A 103 -16.71 -2.58 3.96
CA LEU A 103 -17.11 -3.99 4.06
C LEU A 103 -17.25 -4.64 2.68
N LYS A 104 -17.82 -3.94 1.69
CA LYS A 104 -17.87 -4.42 0.30
C LYS A 104 -16.47 -4.65 -0.28
N PHE A 105 -15.53 -3.74 0.00
CA PHE A 105 -14.14 -3.89 -0.44
C PHE A 105 -13.46 -5.09 0.23
N LEU A 106 -13.64 -5.26 1.55
CA LEU A 106 -13.09 -6.41 2.28
C LEU A 106 -13.66 -7.73 1.75
N GLU A 107 -14.97 -7.81 1.50
CA GLU A 107 -15.59 -9.03 0.98
C GLU A 107 -15.12 -9.33 -0.45
N LYS A 108 -14.98 -8.31 -1.32
CA LYS A 108 -14.44 -8.46 -2.69
C LYS A 108 -13.04 -9.09 -2.70
N TYR A 109 -12.19 -8.77 -1.71
CA TYR A 109 -10.79 -9.22 -1.64
C TYR A 109 -10.49 -10.20 -0.51
N LYS A 110 -11.51 -10.77 0.13
CA LYS A 110 -11.39 -11.60 1.34
C LYS A 110 -10.30 -12.67 1.25
N MET A 111 -10.20 -13.36 0.10
CA MET A 111 -9.21 -14.43 -0.12
C MET A 111 -7.76 -13.93 -0.23
N LYS A 112 -7.55 -12.64 -0.48
CA LYS A 112 -6.23 -12.00 -0.61
C LYS A 112 -5.84 -11.17 0.61
N ILE A 113 -6.77 -10.92 1.52
CA ILE A 113 -6.56 -10.09 2.70
C ILE A 113 -6.16 -10.99 3.88
N PRO A 114 -5.10 -10.64 4.65
CA PRO A 114 -4.73 -11.37 5.86
C PRO A 114 -5.90 -11.43 6.87
N GLU A 115 -6.09 -12.59 7.50
CA GLU A 115 -7.20 -12.79 8.44
C GLU A 115 -7.25 -11.74 9.56
N LYS A 116 -6.09 -11.29 10.04
CA LYS A 116 -6.00 -10.23 11.05
C LYS A 116 -6.72 -8.95 10.62
N VAL A 117 -6.60 -8.56 9.35
CA VAL A 117 -7.31 -7.37 8.82
C VAL A 117 -8.81 -7.64 8.74
N LEU A 118 -9.21 -8.85 8.33
CA LEU A 118 -10.62 -9.24 8.23
C LEU A 118 -11.33 -9.36 9.59
N ASN A 119 -10.58 -9.68 10.65
CA ASN A 119 -11.12 -9.95 11.98
C ASN A 119 -10.94 -8.80 12.97
N GLU A 120 -9.87 -8.01 12.83
CA GLU A 120 -9.45 -7.00 13.84
C GLU A 120 -9.09 -5.65 13.20
N GLY A 121 -9.15 -5.55 11.87
CA GLY A 121 -8.75 -4.35 11.14
C GLY A 121 -9.59 -3.13 11.50
N LEU A 122 -8.91 -1.99 11.66
CA LEU A 122 -9.57 -0.71 11.89
C LEU A 122 -9.69 0.09 10.58
N PRO A 123 -10.74 0.92 10.42
CA PRO A 123 -11.82 1.16 11.38
C PRO A 123 -12.95 0.12 11.34
N TYR A 124 -13.02 -0.66 10.27
CA TYR A 124 -14.04 -1.69 10.09
C TYR A 124 -13.41 -2.99 9.63
N ASN A 125 -13.98 -4.11 10.08
CA ASN A 125 -13.59 -5.47 9.74
C ASN A 125 -14.87 -6.30 9.50
N ILE A 126 -14.73 -7.52 8.98
CA ILE A 126 -15.88 -8.36 8.63
C ILE A 126 -16.55 -8.94 9.89
N LYS A 127 -15.78 -9.22 10.96
CA LYS A 127 -16.31 -9.90 12.15
C LYS A 127 -17.07 -9.00 13.13
N GLY A 128 -16.85 -7.69 13.13
CA GLY A 128 -17.54 -6.75 14.03
C GLY A 128 -16.85 -5.41 14.13
#